data_AF-A0A363MWV8-F1
#
_entry.id   AF-A0A363MWV8-F1
#
_cell.length_a   1.000
_cell.length_b   1.000
_cell.length_c   1.000
_cell.angle_alpha   90.00
_cell.angle_beta   90.00
_cell.angle_gamma   90.00
#
_symmetry.space_group_name_H-M   'P 1'
#
loop_
_entity.id
_entity.type
_entity.pdbx_description
1 polymer ?
#
loop_
_entity_poly.entity_id
_entity_poly.type
_entity_poly.pdbx_seq_one_letter_code
_entity_poly.pdbx_strand_id
1 'polypeptide(L)'
;MKKLILSAAIILGGLSLQAAAPLQSNSVVKSVNVQDEYTEVAPDAVPAAVKSTIEKSFVGSKLEKAWKNAKDEYKLEISKEGKKYTFFTDASGNIIKK
;
A
#
# COMPACT_ATOMS: atom_id res chain seq x y z
N MET A 1 68.20 5.77 -13.86
CA MET A 1 68.11 6.93 -14.77
C MET A 1 68.29 6.46 -16.20
N LYS A 2 67.65 7.16 -17.14
CA LYS A 2 67.89 7.17 -18.59
C LYS A 2 67.03 6.15 -19.36
N LYS A 3 66.23 6.50 -20.36
CA LYS A 3 65.77 7.77 -20.96
C LYS A 3 64.55 7.38 -21.83
N LEU A 4 63.90 8.38 -22.45
CA LEU A 4 63.46 8.34 -23.86
C LEU A 4 62.25 7.38 -24.14
N ILE A 5 61.23 7.67 -24.94
CA ILE A 5 61.02 8.62 -26.04
C ILE A 5 59.49 8.75 -26.24
N LEU A 6 59.07 9.76 -27.00
CA LEU A 6 58.11 9.66 -28.12
C LEU A 6 56.81 8.91 -27.85
N SER A 7 55.69 9.62 -27.94
CA SER A 7 54.99 9.69 -29.22
C SER A 7 53.69 10.47 -29.05
N ALA A 8 53.52 11.47 -29.91
CA ALA A 8 52.22 12.03 -30.20
C ALA A 8 51.38 10.94 -30.89
N ALA A 9 50.26 10.54 -30.27
CA ALA A 9 49.19 9.78 -30.92
C ALA A 9 47.98 9.70 -29.98
N ILE A 10 47.19 10.78 -29.86
CA ILE A 10 45.83 10.69 -29.30
C ILE A 10 44.96 11.59 -30.18
N ILE A 11 44.56 11.08 -31.33
CA ILE A 11 43.28 10.39 -31.57
C ILE A 11 42.20 11.41 -31.93
N LEU A 12 41.69 11.14 -33.12
CA LEU A 12 40.66 11.79 -33.88
C LEU A 12 39.44 12.22 -33.05
N GLY A 13 38.78 13.22 -33.61
CA GLY A 13 37.51 13.75 -33.15
C GLY A 13 36.49 12.67 -32.81
N GLY A 14 35.94 12.84 -31.61
CA GLY A 14 34.80 12.10 -31.11
C GLY A 14 34.14 12.95 -30.06
N LEU A 15 33.74 14.18 -30.40
CA LEU A 15 32.83 14.94 -29.53
C LEU A 15 31.44 14.31 -29.67
N SER A 16 31.25 13.16 -29.02
CA SER A 16 29.92 12.61 -28.81
C SER A 16 29.17 13.60 -27.92
N LEU A 17 28.32 14.41 -28.52
CA LEU A 17 27.29 15.15 -27.81
C LEU A 17 26.39 14.09 -27.17
N GLN A 18 26.59 13.82 -25.88
CA GLN A 18 25.61 13.09 -25.10
C GLN A 18 24.35 13.95 -25.09
N ALA A 19 23.34 13.48 -25.82
CA ALA A 19 21.99 13.99 -25.76
C ALA A 19 21.51 13.89 -24.31
N ALA A 20 21.59 15.00 -23.58
CA ALA A 20 20.90 15.14 -22.32
C ALA A 20 19.41 15.27 -22.66
N ALA A 21 18.72 14.14 -22.82
CA ALA A 21 17.29 14.12 -22.60
C ALA A 21 17.08 14.68 -21.18
N PRO A 22 16.18 15.66 -20.97
CA PRO A 22 15.81 15.99 -19.61
C PRO A 22 15.34 14.68 -18.99
N LEU A 23 16.04 14.25 -17.93
CA LEU A 23 15.43 13.35 -16.98
C LEU A 23 14.21 14.13 -16.52
N GLN A 24 13.06 13.80 -17.12
CA GLN A 24 11.82 13.86 -16.39
C GLN A 24 12.11 13.02 -15.15
N SER A 25 12.52 13.71 -14.09
CA SER A 25 12.03 13.42 -12.78
C SER A 25 10.52 13.43 -12.94
N ASN A 26 9.99 12.29 -13.41
CA ASN A 26 8.81 11.76 -12.82
C ASN A 26 9.18 11.78 -11.36
N SER A 27 8.79 12.88 -10.69
CA SER A 27 8.36 12.81 -9.32
C SER A 27 7.66 11.48 -9.30
N VAL A 28 8.27 10.51 -8.62
CA VAL A 28 7.50 9.51 -7.96
C VAL A 28 6.62 10.37 -7.07
N VAL A 29 5.53 10.88 -7.66
CA VAL A 29 4.25 10.97 -7.04
C VAL A 29 4.21 9.56 -6.49
N LYS A 30 4.62 9.45 -5.22
CA LYS A 30 4.02 8.48 -4.35
C LYS A 30 2.56 8.81 -4.58
N SER A 31 1.95 8.13 -5.54
CA SER A 31 0.70 7.48 -5.35
C SER A 31 0.89 6.65 -4.08
N VAL A 32 0.94 7.36 -2.95
CA VAL A 32 -0.01 7.13 -1.89
C VAL A 32 -1.34 7.25 -2.62
N ASN A 33 -1.68 6.18 -3.34
CA ASN A 33 -3.03 5.73 -3.37
C ASN A 33 -3.35 5.75 -1.88
N VAL A 34 -4.11 6.76 -1.47
CA VAL A 34 -4.97 6.66 -0.31
C VAL A 34 -6.01 5.58 -0.67
N GLN A 35 -5.53 4.39 -1.03
CA GLN A 35 -6.23 3.14 -0.86
C GLN A 35 -6.20 3.03 0.64
N ASP A 36 -7.27 3.53 1.26
CA ASP A 36 -7.54 3.51 2.69
C ASP A 36 -6.68 2.41 3.35
N GLU A 37 -5.57 2.79 3.99
CA GLU A 37 -4.55 1.84 4.43
C GLU A 37 -5.14 1.13 5.65
N TYR A 38 -5.88 0.05 5.36
CA TYR A 38 -6.56 -0.77 6.34
C TYR A 38 -5.48 -1.55 7.10
N THR A 39 -5.17 -1.06 8.31
CA THR A 39 -4.21 -1.68 9.22
C THR A 39 -4.89 -2.84 9.93
N GLU A 40 -4.28 -4.02 9.94
CA GLU A 40 -4.84 -5.16 10.67
C GLU A 40 -4.87 -4.81 12.16
N VAL A 41 -6.04 -4.90 12.76
CA VAL A 41 -6.25 -4.59 14.17
C VAL A 41 -6.74 -5.82 14.90
N ALA A 42 -6.38 -5.90 16.18
CA ALA A 42 -6.91 -6.94 17.05
C ALA A 42 -8.45 -6.84 17.12
N PRO A 43 -9.16 -7.97 17.31
CA PRO A 43 -10.60 -7.95 17.54
C PRO A 43 -10.98 -7.07 18.75
N ASP A 44 -10.08 -6.82 19.69
CA ASP A 44 -10.30 -5.89 20.82
C ASP A 44 -10.31 -4.41 20.42
N ALA A 45 -9.66 -4.05 19.32
CA ALA A 45 -9.71 -2.69 18.77
C ALA A 45 -11.01 -2.41 18.01
N VAL A 46 -11.81 -3.44 17.73
CA VAL A 46 -13.12 -3.31 17.11
C VAL A 46 -14.12 -2.82 18.16
N PRO A 47 -14.82 -1.69 17.93
CA PRO A 47 -15.79 -1.15 18.86
C PRO A 47 -16.88 -2.16 19.21
N ALA A 48 -17.37 -2.11 20.46
CA ALA A 48 -18.44 -2.99 20.93
C ALA A 48 -19.70 -2.91 20.05
N ALA A 49 -19.98 -1.73 19.50
CA ALA A 49 -21.09 -1.52 18.58
C ALA A 49 -20.95 -2.37 17.30
N VAL A 50 -19.75 -2.40 16.71
CA VAL A 50 -19.44 -3.23 15.54
C VAL A 50 -19.55 -4.72 15.88
N LYS A 51 -19.00 -5.16 17.02
CA LYS A 51 -19.12 -6.56 17.48
C LYS A 51 -20.58 -6.97 17.62
N SER A 52 -21.40 -6.13 18.25
CA SER A 52 -22.83 -6.40 18.44
C SER A 52 -23.58 -6.47 17.10
N THR A 53 -23.22 -5.60 16.14
CA THR A 53 -23.78 -5.67 14.78
C THR A 53 -23.40 -6.97 14.08
N ILE A 54 -22.16 -7.43 14.20
CA ILE A 54 -21.72 -8.71 13.60
C ILE A 54 -22.43 -9.89 14.24
N GLU A 55 -22.52 -9.92 15.57
CA GLU A 55 -23.22 -10.98 16.29
C GLU A 55 -24.70 -11.06 15.89
N LYS A 56 -25.36 -9.91 15.68
CA LYS A 56 -26.77 -9.84 15.27
C LYS A 56 -26.98 -10.13 13.78
N SER A 57 -26.17 -9.53 12.91
CA SER A 57 -26.32 -9.64 11.45
C SER A 57 -25.73 -10.93 10.90
N PHE A 58 -24.69 -11.47 11.54
CA PHE A 58 -23.93 -12.64 11.10
C PHE A 58 -23.82 -13.68 12.21
N VAL A 59 -24.96 -14.11 12.75
CA VAL A 59 -25.05 -15.22 13.70
C VAL A 59 -24.33 -16.46 13.14
N GLY A 60 -23.46 -17.06 13.95
CA GLY A 60 -22.69 -18.26 13.59
C GLY A 60 -21.49 -18.02 12.67
N SER A 61 -21.10 -16.76 12.49
CA SER A 61 -19.89 -16.43 11.74
C SER A 61 -18.67 -16.31 12.66
N LYS A 62 -17.51 -16.71 12.14
CA LYS A 62 -16.22 -16.59 12.83
C LYS A 62 -15.48 -15.39 12.25
N LEU A 63 -15.16 -14.40 13.07
CA LEU A 63 -14.26 -13.32 12.68
C LEU A 63 -12.87 -13.90 12.40
N GLU A 64 -12.45 -13.84 11.14
CA GLU A 64 -11.12 -14.27 10.71
C GLU A 64 -10.13 -13.14 10.91
N LYS A 65 -10.48 -11.94 10.43
CA LYS A 65 -9.60 -10.78 10.45
C LYS A 65 -10.39 -9.49 10.60
N ALA A 66 -9.79 -8.52 11.27
CA ALA A 66 -10.29 -7.16 11.40
C ALA A 66 -9.21 -6.18 11.00
N TRP A 67 -9.58 -5.15 10.26
CA TRP A 67 -8.72 -4.06 9.90
C TRP A 67 -9.40 -2.73 10.19
N LYS A 68 -8.62 -1.70 10.48
CA LYS A 68 -9.08 -0.35 10.73
C LYS A 68 -8.34 0.61 9.80
N ASN A 69 -9.03 1.61 9.27
CA ASN A 69 -8.39 2.71 8.54
C ASN A 69 -8.31 4.00 9.39
N ALA A 70 -7.64 5.01 8.85
CA ALA A 70 -7.49 6.32 9.50
C ALA A 70 -8.80 7.13 9.63
N LYS A 71 -9.89 6.71 8.97
CA LYS A 71 -11.22 7.34 9.04
C LYS A 71 -12.14 6.66 10.05
N ASP A 72 -11.59 5.79 10.90
CA ASP A 72 -12.36 4.97 11.83
C ASP A 72 -13.40 4.05 11.14
N GLU A 73 -13.12 3.66 9.90
CA GLU A 73 -13.81 2.57 9.22
C GLU A 73 -13.08 1.26 9.49
N TYR A 74 -13.84 0.26 9.88
CA TYR A 74 -13.40 -1.08 10.20
C TYR A 74 -13.80 -2.02 9.08
N LYS A 75 -12.83 -2.67 8.46
CA LYS A 75 -13.07 -3.78 7.55
C LYS A 75 -13.00 -5.08 8.35
N LEU A 76 -14.04 -5.90 8.30
CA LEU A 76 -14.07 -7.18 8.99
C LEU A 76 -14.30 -8.28 7.98
N GLU A 77 -13.47 -9.32 8.06
CA GLU A 77 -13.65 -10.56 7.32
C GLU A 77 -14.12 -11.64 8.28
N ILE A 78 -15.30 -12.16 8.03
CA ILE A 78 -15.82 -13.35 8.71
C ILE A 78 -15.79 -14.54 7.77
N SER A 79 -15.74 -15.73 8.35
CA SER A 79 -16.04 -16.98 7.67
C SER A 79 -17.35 -17.54 8.22
N LYS A 80 -18.31 -17.81 7.32
CA LYS A 80 -19.59 -18.44 7.63
C LYS A 80 -19.83 -19.60 6.68
N GLU A 81 -20.03 -20.80 7.22
CA GLU A 81 -20.29 -22.03 6.43
C GLU A 81 -19.22 -22.29 5.33
N GLY A 82 -17.96 -21.97 5.62
CA GLY A 82 -16.85 -22.11 4.68
C GLY A 82 -16.74 -21.00 3.63
N LYS A 83 -17.64 -20.00 3.65
CA LYS A 83 -17.59 -18.81 2.80
C LYS A 83 -17.07 -17.60 3.58
N LYS A 84 -16.10 -16.92 2.99
CA LYS A 84 -15.57 -15.66 3.53
C LYS A 84 -16.45 -14.49 3.09
N TYR A 85 -16.86 -13.67 4.04
CA TYR A 85 -17.59 -12.43 3.81
C TYR A 85 -16.80 -11.28 4.37
N THR A 86 -16.64 -10.24 3.55
CA THR A 86 -15.98 -9.00 3.96
C THR A 86 -17.03 -7.91 4.03
N PHE A 87 -17.06 -7.18 5.13
CA PHE A 87 -17.91 -6.01 5.31
C PHE A 87 -17.12 -4.89 5.95
N PHE A 88 -17.60 -3.68 5.71
CA PHE A 88 -17.04 -2.48 6.30
C PHE A 88 -18.07 -1.96 7.30
N THR A 89 -17.60 -1.46 8.43
CA THR A 89 -18.43 -0.85 9.47
C THR A 89 -17.77 0.42 9.93
N ASP A 90 -18.53 1.43 10.34
CA ASP A 90 -17.94 2.59 11.03
C ASP A 90 -17.69 2.28 12.51
N ALA A 91 -17.09 3.23 13.24
CA ALA A 91 -16.91 3.12 14.68
C ALA A 91 -18.23 3.01 15.47
N SER A 92 -19.34 3.46 14.89
CA SER A 92 -20.68 3.43 15.47
C SER A 92 -21.36 2.07 15.31
N GLY A 93 -20.75 1.13 14.56
CA GLY A 93 -21.33 -0.18 14.27
C GLY A 93 -22.30 -0.20 13.10
N ASN A 94 -22.38 0.88 12.30
CA ASN A 94 -23.15 0.90 11.06
C ASN A 94 -22.36 0.21 9.95
N ILE A 95 -22.98 -0.76 9.29
CA ILE A 95 -22.38 -1.43 8.14
C ILE A 95 -22.34 -0.47 6.95
N ILE A 96 -21.14 -0.14 6.51
CA ILE A 96 -20.88 0.63 5.30
C ILE A 96 -20.68 -0.37 4.16
N LYS A 97 -21.45 -0.21 3.08
CA LYS A 97 -21.27 -1.00 1.87
C LYS A 97 -20.53 -0.14 0.86
N LYS A 98 -19.32 -0.55 0.49
CA LYS A 98 -18.49 0.12 -0.52
C LYS A 98 -18.63 -0.60 -1.85
#